data_AF-Q160G7-F1
#
_entry.id   AF-Q160G7-F1
#
_cell.length_a   1.000
_cell.length_b   1.000
_cell.length_c   1.000
_cell.angle_alpha   90.00
_cell.angle_beta   90.00
_cell.angle_gamma   90.00
#
_symmetry.space_group_name_H-M   'P 1'
#
loop_
_entity.id
_entity.type
_entity.pdbx_description
1 polymer ?
#
loop_
_entity_poly.entity_id
_entity_poly.type
_entity_poly.pdbx_seq_one_letter_code
_entity_poly.pdbx_strand_id
1 'polypeptide(L)'
;MAEQNTVDPETIRAFREDLPKLRDRDLADRLGISEAQLVAAFCGMGTVKIDAHPDVVMGLALTLGEVMALTRNTACVHEKVGFYENYHPGNHAAMVLSHDIDLRIFPSHWHHAFMVEKETDTGLRRSLQVFDAAGDAIHKVFLREGSDMAAWDAAKGDLALHSQPQTLQLAPRQPAEAAKSAPDKIDILRKEWTRMTDTHQFMRLTSKLKMNRLGAYRIAGDPFVRRLDTGAVDAALHTVQQTGTDVMIFTGNRGCIQIHTGPIATLKPTGPWQNVMDPRFNLHLRLDHVAEVWAVEKPTQRGMATSLEAFNAEGMLIFQIFGVAKEGKDSRPAWQEIVKGLADLKQRSPA
;
A
#
# COMPACT_ATOMS: atom_id res chain seq x y z
N MET A 1 6.25 -9.38 -28.55
CA MET A 1 5.05 -9.56 -27.70
C MET A 1 5.36 -10.74 -26.80
N ALA A 2 5.47 -10.55 -25.48
CA ALA A 2 5.67 -11.67 -24.58
C ALA A 2 4.38 -12.50 -24.57
N GLU A 3 4.46 -13.79 -24.90
CA GLU A 3 3.33 -14.71 -24.78
C GLU A 3 2.87 -14.72 -23.32
N GLN A 4 1.61 -14.38 -23.07
CA GLN A 4 1.02 -14.58 -21.76
C GLN A 4 0.98 -16.07 -21.51
N ASN A 5 1.62 -16.53 -20.43
CA ASN A 5 1.57 -17.92 -20.02
C ASN A 5 0.12 -18.22 -19.61
N THR A 6 -0.68 -18.77 -20.52
CA THR A 6 -2.08 -19.12 -20.27
C THR A 6 -2.11 -20.51 -19.66
N VAL A 7 -1.98 -20.58 -18.34
CA VAL A 7 -2.30 -21.79 -17.58
C VAL A 7 -3.82 -21.92 -17.55
N ASP A 8 -4.36 -23.10 -17.86
CA ASP A 8 -5.80 -23.32 -17.87
C ASP A 8 -6.38 -23.31 -16.44
N PRO A 9 -7.67 -22.96 -16.26
CA PRO A 9 -8.27 -22.86 -14.94
C PRO A 9 -8.26 -24.15 -14.12
N GLU A 10 -8.35 -25.33 -14.75
CA GLU A 10 -8.33 -26.62 -14.04
C GLU A 10 -6.96 -26.87 -13.40
N THR A 11 -5.88 -26.65 -14.17
CA THR A 11 -4.51 -26.73 -13.66
C THR A 11 -4.26 -25.75 -12.52
N ILE A 12 -4.75 -24.51 -12.62
CA ILE A 12 -4.63 -23.51 -11.55
C ILE A 12 -5.32 -24.00 -10.26
N ARG A 13 -6.54 -24.55 -10.37
CA ARG A 13 -7.28 -25.06 -9.22
C ARG A 13 -6.60 -26.27 -8.58
N ALA A 14 -6.17 -27.25 -9.37
CA ALA A 14 -5.45 -28.42 -8.89
C ALA A 14 -4.16 -28.05 -8.16
N PHE A 15 -3.35 -27.14 -8.71
CA PHE A 15 -2.11 -26.70 -8.08
C PHE A 15 -2.33 -26.03 -6.71
N ARG A 16 -3.49 -25.39 -6.52
CA ARG A 16 -3.87 -24.80 -5.23
C ARG A 16 -4.31 -25.82 -4.20
N GLU A 17 -4.94 -26.91 -4.63
CA GLU A 17 -5.29 -28.03 -3.75
C GLU A 17 -4.04 -28.75 -3.24
N ASP A 18 -2.99 -28.87 -4.06
CA ASP A 18 -1.72 -29.48 -3.67
C ASP A 18 -0.92 -28.64 -2.66
N LEU A 19 -1.12 -27.32 -2.64
CA LEU A 19 -0.35 -26.37 -1.82
C LEU A 19 -1.28 -25.46 -0.98
N PRO A 20 -2.15 -26.01 -0.12
CA PRO A 20 -3.24 -25.26 0.51
C PRO A 20 -2.75 -24.20 1.50
N LYS A 21 -1.53 -24.36 2.02
CA LYS A 21 -0.90 -23.45 3.01
C LYS A 21 -0.17 -22.26 2.38
N LEU A 22 0.09 -22.26 1.08
CA LEU A 22 0.72 -21.12 0.43
C LEU A 22 -0.24 -19.95 0.31
N ARG A 23 0.30 -18.73 0.41
CA ARG A 23 -0.47 -17.52 0.13
C ARG A 23 -0.72 -17.43 -1.37
N ASP A 24 -1.89 -16.91 -1.74
CA ASP A 24 -2.34 -16.81 -3.14
C ASP A 24 -1.31 -16.10 -4.05
N ARG A 25 -0.60 -15.09 -3.54
CA ARG A 25 0.51 -14.43 -4.26
C ARG A 25 1.68 -15.36 -4.56
N ASP A 26 2.19 -16.06 -3.55
CA ASP A 26 3.36 -16.95 -3.72
C ASP A 26 3.02 -18.12 -4.65
N LEU A 27 1.76 -18.57 -4.61
CA LEU A 27 1.23 -19.59 -5.51
C LEU A 27 1.16 -19.08 -6.95
N ALA A 28 0.62 -17.88 -7.18
CA ALA A 28 0.59 -17.25 -8.49
C ALA A 28 2.01 -17.05 -9.06
N ASP A 29 2.95 -16.60 -8.23
CA ASP A 29 4.37 -16.44 -8.61
C ASP A 29 4.99 -17.78 -9.02
N ARG A 30 4.69 -18.89 -8.32
CA ARG A 30 5.17 -20.23 -8.68
C ARG A 30 4.61 -20.75 -10.00
N LEU A 31 3.35 -20.43 -10.30
CA LEU A 31 2.71 -20.78 -11.57
C LEU A 31 3.10 -19.84 -12.72
N GLY A 32 3.79 -18.74 -12.43
CA GLY A 32 4.11 -17.71 -13.43
C GLY A 32 2.87 -16.97 -13.95
N ILE A 33 1.83 -16.83 -13.12
CA ILE A 33 0.59 -16.10 -13.42
C ILE A 33 0.39 -14.93 -12.46
N SER A 34 -0.56 -14.04 -12.76
CA SER A 34 -1.00 -13.00 -11.83
C SER A 34 -1.93 -13.54 -10.74
N GLU A 35 -2.03 -12.81 -9.62
CA GLU A 35 -2.95 -13.16 -8.54
C GLU A 35 -4.43 -13.04 -8.98
N ALA A 36 -4.77 -12.09 -9.86
CA ALA A 36 -6.10 -11.98 -10.43
C ALA A 36 -6.49 -13.20 -11.28
N GLN A 37 -5.55 -13.78 -12.06
CA GLN A 37 -5.81 -15.02 -12.81
C GLN A 37 -6.07 -16.20 -11.87
N LEU A 38 -5.30 -16.31 -10.78
CA LEU A 38 -5.54 -17.32 -9.75
C LEU A 38 -6.94 -17.19 -9.14
N VAL A 39 -7.40 -15.97 -8.86
CA VAL A 39 -8.76 -15.74 -8.33
C VAL A 39 -9.84 -16.01 -9.38
N ALA A 40 -9.64 -15.53 -10.61
CA ALA A 40 -10.60 -15.71 -11.70
C ALA A 40 -10.84 -17.19 -12.04
N ALA A 41 -9.84 -18.06 -11.90
CA ALA A 41 -10.00 -19.51 -12.11
C ALA A 41 -11.10 -20.15 -11.24
N PHE A 42 -11.54 -19.48 -10.17
CA PHE A 42 -12.63 -19.90 -9.29
C PHE A 42 -13.96 -19.17 -9.56
N CYS A 43 -14.09 -18.36 -10.62
CA CYS A 43 -15.35 -17.72 -10.97
C CYS A 43 -16.46 -18.77 -11.20
N GLY A 44 -17.58 -18.59 -10.52
CA GLY A 44 -18.68 -19.58 -10.45
C GLY A 44 -18.44 -20.74 -9.47
N MET A 45 -17.28 -20.79 -8.80
CA MET A 45 -16.90 -21.78 -7.78
C MET A 45 -16.45 -21.06 -6.49
N GLY A 46 -17.37 -20.34 -5.85
CA GLY A 46 -17.09 -19.53 -4.66
C GLY A 46 -16.46 -18.16 -4.95
N THR A 47 -16.17 -17.83 -6.22
CA THR A 47 -15.77 -16.47 -6.63
C THR A 47 -16.82 -15.86 -7.55
N VAL A 48 -17.16 -14.60 -7.31
CA VAL A 48 -18.08 -13.79 -8.11
C VAL A 48 -17.36 -12.54 -8.57
N LYS A 49 -17.29 -12.32 -9.88
CA LYS A 49 -16.77 -11.10 -10.49
C LYS A 49 -17.81 -9.99 -10.39
N ILE A 50 -17.38 -8.83 -9.93
CA ILE A 50 -18.17 -7.62 -9.77
C ILE A 50 -17.53 -6.46 -10.55
N ASP A 51 -18.23 -5.33 -10.67
CA ASP A 51 -17.62 -4.10 -11.18
C ASP A 51 -16.48 -3.65 -10.27
N ALA A 52 -15.33 -3.35 -10.87
CA ALA A 52 -14.14 -2.91 -10.16
C ALA A 52 -14.14 -1.43 -9.80
N HIS A 53 -15.13 -0.66 -10.26
CA HIS A 53 -15.20 0.76 -9.92
C HIS A 53 -15.22 0.96 -8.39
N PRO A 54 -14.41 1.87 -7.83
CA PRO A 54 -14.36 2.10 -6.39
C PRO A 54 -15.71 2.38 -5.75
N ASP A 55 -16.61 3.07 -6.44
CA ASP A 55 -17.96 3.37 -5.91
C ASP A 55 -18.78 2.09 -5.66
N VAL A 56 -18.61 1.05 -6.48
CA VAL A 56 -19.27 -0.24 -6.28
C VAL A 56 -18.63 -1.00 -5.13
N VAL A 57 -17.30 -1.14 -5.16
CA VAL A 57 -16.57 -1.92 -4.16
C VAL A 57 -16.64 -1.29 -2.78
N MET A 58 -16.45 0.03 -2.68
CA MET A 58 -16.57 0.77 -1.41
C MET A 58 -18.03 0.91 -0.99
N GLY A 59 -18.96 1.04 -1.95
CA GLY A 59 -20.40 0.98 -1.68
C GLY A 59 -20.78 -0.28 -0.90
N LEU A 60 -20.24 -1.44 -1.29
CA LEU A 60 -20.37 -2.67 -0.52
C LEU A 60 -19.55 -2.63 0.78
N ALA A 61 -18.28 -2.21 0.75
CA ALA A 61 -17.44 -2.22 1.95
C ALA A 61 -18.06 -1.44 3.13
N LEU A 62 -18.79 -0.35 2.84
CA LEU A 62 -19.54 0.45 3.82
C LEU A 62 -20.66 -0.32 4.54
N THR A 63 -21.17 -1.42 3.98
CA THR A 63 -22.28 -2.20 4.56
C THR A 63 -21.81 -3.43 5.33
N LEU A 64 -20.53 -3.78 5.27
CA LEU A 64 -20.00 -5.04 5.80
C LEU A 64 -19.68 -5.02 7.30
N GLY A 65 -19.90 -3.91 8.01
CA GLY A 65 -19.55 -3.80 9.43
C GLY A 65 -18.03 -3.80 9.68
N GLU A 66 -17.58 -4.47 10.74
CA GLU A 66 -16.15 -4.53 11.06
C GLU A 66 -15.43 -5.54 10.17
N VAL A 67 -14.35 -5.11 9.53
CA VAL A 67 -13.57 -5.88 8.56
C VAL A 67 -12.06 -5.69 8.77
N MET A 68 -11.25 -6.41 8.01
CA MET A 68 -9.82 -6.12 7.88
C MET A 68 -9.49 -5.67 6.45
N ALA A 69 -8.95 -4.45 6.35
CA ALA A 69 -8.45 -3.86 5.12
C ALA A 69 -6.97 -4.23 4.91
N LEU A 70 -6.63 -4.73 3.72
CA LEU A 70 -5.26 -5.08 3.34
C LEU A 70 -4.85 -4.33 2.09
N THR A 71 -3.79 -3.56 2.21
CA THR A 71 -3.08 -2.94 1.08
C THR A 71 -1.60 -3.29 1.18
N ARG A 72 -0.97 -3.59 0.04
CA ARG A 72 0.44 -3.99 0.02
C ARG A 72 1.15 -3.56 -1.24
N ASN A 73 2.48 -3.57 -1.15
CA ASN A 73 3.37 -3.66 -2.29
C ASN A 73 4.28 -4.89 -2.14
N THR A 74 5.38 -4.94 -2.88
CA THR A 74 6.28 -6.10 -2.88
C THR A 74 7.04 -6.29 -1.58
N ALA A 75 7.24 -5.23 -0.79
CA ALA A 75 8.08 -5.22 0.40
C ALA A 75 7.33 -4.89 1.70
N CYS A 76 6.11 -4.37 1.63
CA CYS A 76 5.32 -4.00 2.80
C CYS A 76 3.87 -4.46 2.66
N VAL A 77 3.34 -5.14 3.67
CA VAL A 77 1.92 -5.49 3.82
C VAL A 77 1.34 -4.70 4.99
N HIS A 78 0.24 -4.00 4.76
CA HIS A 78 -0.45 -3.17 5.75
C HIS A 78 -1.87 -3.68 5.93
N GLU A 79 -2.17 -4.16 7.14
CA GLU A 79 -3.46 -4.72 7.53
C GLU A 79 -4.07 -3.89 8.66
N LYS A 80 -5.30 -3.43 8.48
CA LYS A 80 -5.98 -2.56 9.43
C LYS A 80 -7.39 -3.09 9.70
N VAL A 81 -7.71 -3.34 10.96
CA VAL A 81 -9.07 -3.74 11.38
C VAL A 81 -9.87 -2.48 11.67
N GLY A 82 -11.09 -2.41 11.16
CA GLY A 82 -11.94 -1.24 11.30
C GLY A 82 -13.22 -1.31 10.48
N PHE A 83 -13.87 -0.15 10.41
CA PHE A 83 -15.08 0.09 9.63
C PHE A 83 -14.74 0.98 8.44
N TYR A 84 -15.34 0.68 7.28
CA TYR A 84 -15.33 1.61 6.17
C TYR A 84 -16.41 2.65 6.44
N GLU A 85 -16.06 3.93 6.39
CA GLU A 85 -16.96 5.06 6.62
C GLU A 85 -16.49 6.27 5.81
N ASN A 86 -17.37 7.27 5.64
CA ASN A 86 -17.00 8.57 5.07
C ASN A 86 -16.27 8.46 3.73
N TYR A 87 -16.82 7.64 2.82
CA TYR A 87 -16.32 7.47 1.47
C TYR A 87 -16.64 8.70 0.61
N HIS A 88 -15.61 9.30 -0.01
CA HIS A 88 -15.74 10.41 -0.94
C HIS A 88 -15.36 9.92 -2.34
N PRO A 89 -16.31 9.84 -3.28
CA PRO A 89 -16.03 9.42 -4.64
C PRO A 89 -15.27 10.51 -5.41
N GLY A 90 -14.56 10.12 -6.46
CA GLY A 90 -13.91 11.07 -7.36
C GLY A 90 -13.17 10.40 -8.51
N ASN A 91 -13.21 11.02 -9.69
CA ASN A 91 -12.71 10.42 -10.94
C ASN A 91 -11.18 10.20 -10.95
N HIS A 92 -10.43 11.14 -10.36
CA HIS A 92 -8.96 11.05 -10.31
C HIS A 92 -8.46 10.45 -9.01
N ALA A 93 -9.18 10.69 -7.92
CA ALA A 93 -8.89 10.16 -6.61
C ALA A 93 -10.20 10.08 -5.83
N ALA A 94 -10.43 8.92 -5.21
CA ALA A 94 -11.45 8.72 -4.20
C ALA A 94 -10.77 8.49 -2.85
N MET A 95 -11.51 8.60 -1.74
CA MET A 95 -10.93 8.44 -0.41
C MET A 95 -11.93 7.86 0.58
N VAL A 96 -11.40 7.13 1.56
CA VAL A 96 -12.11 6.73 2.78
C VAL A 96 -11.43 7.50 3.90
N LEU A 97 -12.17 8.33 4.63
CA LEU A 97 -11.64 9.18 5.69
C LEU A 97 -12.28 8.81 7.03
N SER A 98 -11.87 7.68 7.61
CA SER A 98 -12.31 7.23 8.93
C SER A 98 -11.16 7.26 9.95
N HIS A 99 -11.51 7.15 11.23
CA HIS A 99 -10.54 6.96 12.32
C HIS A 99 -9.75 5.65 12.14
N ASP A 100 -10.43 4.57 11.72
CA ASP A 100 -9.81 3.26 11.60
C ASP A 100 -9.23 3.04 10.19
N ILE A 101 -10.07 3.01 9.17
CA ILE A 101 -9.66 2.73 7.79
C ILE A 101 -9.54 4.06 7.03
N ASP A 102 -8.30 4.46 6.73
CA ASP A 102 -7.98 5.68 5.97
C ASP A 102 -7.27 5.30 4.66
N LEU A 103 -7.90 5.64 3.54
CA LEU A 103 -7.47 5.24 2.20
C LEU A 103 -7.39 6.43 1.25
N ARG A 104 -6.41 6.39 0.34
CA ARG A 104 -6.43 7.12 -0.93
C ARG A 104 -6.53 6.10 -2.05
N ILE A 105 -7.54 6.25 -2.90
CA ILE A 105 -7.91 5.31 -3.95
C ILE A 105 -7.74 5.99 -5.30
N PHE A 106 -7.12 5.31 -6.26
CA PHE A 106 -6.91 5.81 -7.62
C PHE A 106 -7.73 4.97 -8.61
N PRO A 107 -8.96 5.40 -8.97
CA PRO A 107 -9.90 4.59 -9.74
C PRO A 107 -9.35 4.08 -11.07
N SER A 108 -8.50 4.86 -11.74
CA SER A 108 -7.90 4.50 -13.03
C SER A 108 -7.04 3.23 -12.99
N HIS A 109 -6.72 2.73 -11.81
CA HIS A 109 -5.97 1.49 -11.63
C HIS A 109 -6.84 0.31 -11.20
N TRP A 110 -8.12 0.49 -10.87
CA TRP A 110 -9.00 -0.59 -10.44
C TRP A 110 -9.66 -1.22 -11.67
N HIS A 111 -9.23 -2.41 -12.06
CA HIS A 111 -9.66 -3.05 -13.32
C HIS A 111 -10.46 -4.34 -13.11
N HIS A 112 -10.18 -5.08 -12.04
CA HIS A 112 -10.88 -6.32 -11.72
C HIS A 112 -11.23 -6.35 -10.25
N ALA A 113 -12.46 -6.75 -9.93
CA ALA A 113 -12.89 -6.96 -8.56
C ALA A 113 -13.69 -8.25 -8.43
N PHE A 114 -13.52 -8.90 -7.29
CA PHE A 114 -14.13 -10.19 -7.00
C PHE A 114 -14.59 -10.25 -5.55
N MET A 115 -15.77 -10.82 -5.35
CA MET A 115 -16.19 -11.38 -4.06
C MET A 115 -15.71 -12.83 -4.02
N VAL A 116 -14.90 -13.17 -3.02
CA VAL A 116 -14.23 -14.48 -2.91
C VAL A 116 -14.63 -15.15 -1.61
N GLU A 117 -15.15 -16.36 -1.70
CA GLU A 117 -15.36 -17.30 -0.59
C GLU A 117 -14.36 -18.46 -0.75
N LYS A 118 -13.54 -18.69 0.28
CA LYS A 118 -12.48 -19.70 0.29
C LYS A 118 -12.55 -20.50 1.59
N GLU A 119 -12.71 -21.81 1.48
CA GLU A 119 -12.54 -22.70 2.63
C GLU A 119 -11.08 -22.69 3.12
N THR A 120 -10.92 -22.66 4.43
CA THR A 120 -9.62 -22.70 5.11
C THR A 120 -9.70 -23.64 6.30
N ASP A 121 -8.55 -23.99 6.88
CA ASP A 121 -8.49 -24.81 8.11
C ASP A 121 -9.27 -24.21 9.28
N THR A 122 -9.52 -22.89 9.25
CA THR A 122 -10.28 -22.13 10.27
C THR A 122 -11.71 -21.81 9.83
N GLY A 123 -12.19 -22.39 8.74
CA GLY A 123 -13.53 -22.19 8.17
C GLY A 123 -13.57 -21.28 6.93
N LEU A 124 -14.77 -20.93 6.52
CA LEU A 124 -15.02 -20.19 5.28
C LEU A 124 -14.60 -18.72 5.39
N ARG A 125 -13.52 -18.35 4.71
CA ARG A 125 -13.02 -16.98 4.63
C ARG A 125 -13.66 -16.25 3.46
N ARG A 126 -14.18 -15.05 3.73
CA ARG A 126 -14.79 -14.18 2.72
C ARG A 126 -13.99 -12.90 2.52
N SER A 127 -13.88 -12.46 1.28
CA SER A 127 -13.15 -11.24 0.97
C SER A 127 -13.56 -10.56 -0.32
N LEU A 128 -13.59 -9.23 -0.33
CA LEU A 128 -13.55 -8.42 -1.55
C LEU A 128 -12.10 -8.25 -1.97
N GLN A 129 -11.79 -8.47 -3.25
CA GLN A 129 -10.42 -8.37 -3.75
C GLN A 129 -10.40 -7.58 -5.06
N VAL A 130 -9.57 -6.55 -5.10
CA VAL A 130 -9.39 -5.66 -6.25
C VAL A 130 -8.00 -5.81 -6.83
N PHE A 131 -7.91 -5.82 -8.15
CA PHE A 131 -6.69 -5.98 -8.93
C PHE A 131 -6.61 -4.94 -10.06
N ASP A 132 -5.39 -4.63 -10.45
CA ASP A 132 -5.15 -3.75 -11.60
C ASP A 132 -5.18 -4.49 -12.94
N ALA A 133 -4.92 -3.75 -14.02
CA ALA A 133 -4.94 -4.27 -15.39
C ALA A 133 -3.96 -5.41 -15.62
N ALA A 134 -2.86 -5.48 -14.86
CA ALA A 134 -1.87 -6.55 -14.94
C ALA A 134 -2.17 -7.70 -13.98
N GLY A 135 -3.28 -7.63 -13.24
CA GLY A 135 -3.71 -8.63 -12.28
C GLY A 135 -2.96 -8.60 -10.96
N ASP A 136 -2.21 -7.52 -10.66
CA ASP A 136 -1.57 -7.34 -9.36
C ASP A 136 -2.62 -6.84 -8.34
N ALA A 137 -2.57 -7.35 -7.10
CA ALA A 137 -3.52 -6.95 -6.06
C ALA A 137 -3.35 -5.47 -5.67
N ILE A 138 -4.46 -4.73 -5.68
CA ILE A 138 -4.54 -3.35 -5.22
C ILE A 138 -4.98 -3.29 -3.75
N HIS A 139 -6.11 -3.92 -3.44
CA HIS A 139 -6.75 -3.79 -2.14
C HIS A 139 -7.63 -5.01 -1.86
N LYS A 140 -7.69 -5.42 -0.60
CA LYS A 140 -8.56 -6.50 -0.16
C LYS A 140 -9.29 -6.12 1.12
N VAL A 141 -10.54 -6.55 1.22
CA VAL A 141 -11.38 -6.42 2.42
C VAL A 141 -11.73 -7.81 2.88
N PHE A 142 -11.28 -8.21 4.07
CA PHE A 142 -11.59 -9.51 4.64
C PHE A 142 -12.67 -9.37 5.71
N LEU A 143 -13.71 -10.19 5.58
CA LEU A 143 -14.73 -10.28 6.61
C LEU A 143 -14.16 -10.97 7.85
N ARG A 144 -14.73 -10.61 8.99
CA ARG A 144 -14.39 -11.08 10.34
C ARG A 144 -15.67 -11.53 11.04
N GLU A 145 -15.53 -12.01 12.27
CA GLU A 145 -16.68 -12.41 13.11
C GLU A 145 -17.69 -11.27 13.30
N GLY A 146 -17.24 -10.01 13.38
CA GLY A 146 -18.09 -8.83 13.51
C GLY A 146 -18.62 -8.26 12.18
N SER A 147 -18.45 -8.94 11.05
CA SER A 147 -18.94 -8.48 9.76
C SER A 147 -20.42 -8.81 9.54
N ASP A 148 -21.09 -8.00 8.71
CA ASP A 148 -22.47 -8.25 8.29
C ASP A 148 -22.52 -9.28 7.14
N MET A 149 -22.85 -10.51 7.52
CA MET A 149 -22.97 -11.63 6.58
C MET A 149 -24.21 -11.53 5.69
N ALA A 150 -25.29 -10.90 6.17
CA ALA A 150 -26.50 -10.72 5.39
C ALA A 150 -26.27 -9.69 4.27
N ALA A 151 -25.56 -8.60 4.58
CA ALA A 151 -25.13 -7.63 3.57
C ALA A 151 -24.23 -8.26 2.50
N TRP A 152 -23.31 -9.14 2.90
CA TRP A 152 -22.48 -9.91 1.97
C TRP A 152 -23.31 -10.81 1.04
N ASP A 153 -24.22 -11.60 1.60
CA ASP A 153 -25.03 -12.54 0.82
C ASP A 153 -25.98 -11.84 -0.15
N ALA A 154 -26.58 -10.71 0.25
CA ALA A 154 -27.38 -9.87 -0.65
C ALA A 154 -26.54 -9.32 -1.81
N ALA A 155 -25.37 -8.75 -1.51
CA ALA A 155 -24.51 -8.14 -2.52
C ALA A 155 -23.95 -9.14 -3.54
N LYS A 156 -23.75 -10.41 -3.16
CA LYS A 156 -23.33 -11.46 -4.11
C LYS A 156 -24.29 -11.61 -5.28
N GLY A 157 -25.59 -11.49 -5.04
CA GLY A 157 -26.61 -11.54 -6.09
C GLY A 157 -26.66 -10.23 -6.88
N ASP A 158 -26.71 -9.11 -6.18
CA ASP A 158 -26.98 -7.80 -6.77
C ASP A 158 -25.80 -7.25 -7.60
N LEU A 159 -24.57 -7.54 -7.20
CA LEU A 159 -23.36 -6.99 -7.83
C LEU A 159 -22.70 -7.94 -8.84
N ALA A 160 -23.19 -9.18 -8.96
CA ALA A 160 -22.65 -10.14 -9.90
C ALA A 160 -22.76 -9.62 -11.34
N LEU A 161 -21.62 -9.53 -12.03
CA LEU A 161 -21.64 -9.26 -13.46
C LEU A 161 -22.21 -10.45 -14.22
N HIS A 162 -22.88 -10.18 -15.34
CA HIS A 162 -23.39 -11.24 -16.22
C HIS A 162 -22.29 -12.19 -16.70
N SER A 163 -21.11 -11.65 -17.03
CA SER A 163 -19.94 -12.44 -17.41
C SER A 163 -19.13 -12.82 -16.16
N GLN A 164 -18.99 -14.13 -15.94
CA GLN A 164 -18.19 -14.73 -14.86
C GLN A 164 -17.02 -15.55 -15.44
N PRO A 165 -16.04 -14.89 -16.10
CA PRO A 165 -14.98 -15.59 -16.83
C PRO A 165 -13.99 -16.26 -15.88
N GLN A 166 -13.62 -17.51 -16.19
CA GLN A 166 -12.59 -18.23 -15.44
C GLN A 166 -11.15 -17.93 -15.90
N THR A 167 -11.02 -17.19 -16.99
CA THR A 167 -9.74 -16.73 -17.56
C THR A 167 -9.78 -15.22 -17.75
N LEU A 168 -8.67 -14.53 -17.45
CA LEU A 168 -8.54 -13.09 -17.68
C LEU A 168 -7.55 -12.79 -18.80
N GLN A 169 -7.92 -11.82 -19.64
CA GLN A 169 -6.96 -11.13 -20.50
C GLN A 169 -6.44 -9.91 -19.74
N LEU A 170 -5.13 -9.85 -19.53
CA LEU A 170 -4.48 -8.81 -18.73
C LEU A 170 -3.61 -7.91 -19.60
N ALA A 171 -3.37 -6.70 -19.14
CA ALA A 171 -2.35 -5.82 -19.70
C ALA A 171 -0.95 -6.26 -19.22
N PRO A 172 0.12 -5.98 -19.98
CA PRO A 172 1.48 -6.18 -19.50
C PRO A 172 1.74 -5.40 -18.21
N ARG A 173 2.40 -6.05 -17.25
CA ARG A 173 2.83 -5.40 -16.00
C ARG A 173 3.77 -4.24 -16.33
N GLN A 174 3.43 -3.05 -15.84
CA GLN A 174 4.31 -1.89 -15.94
C GLN A 174 5.44 -2.01 -14.92
N PRO A 175 6.72 -1.84 -15.34
CA PRO A 175 7.84 -1.89 -14.42
C PRO A 175 7.78 -0.71 -13.44
N ALA A 176 8.45 -0.87 -12.28
CA ALA A 176 8.67 0.26 -11.38
C ALA A 176 9.48 1.35 -12.09
N GLU A 177 9.11 2.61 -11.86
CA GLU A 177 9.86 3.73 -12.42
C GLU A 177 11.12 3.97 -11.59
N ALA A 178 12.29 3.68 -12.17
CA ALA A 178 13.58 4.02 -11.58
C ALA A 178 13.69 5.53 -11.31
N ALA A 179 14.60 5.93 -10.42
CA ALA A 179 14.80 7.33 -10.09
C ALA A 179 15.07 8.17 -11.36
N LYS A 180 14.29 9.25 -11.53
CA LYS A 180 14.38 10.15 -12.67
C LYS A 180 14.68 11.56 -12.18
N SER A 181 15.90 12.01 -12.40
CA SER A 181 16.40 13.33 -11.99
C SER A 181 16.57 14.24 -13.21
N ALA A 182 16.50 15.55 -13.00
CA ALA A 182 16.86 16.57 -13.99
C ALA A 182 17.79 17.60 -13.34
N PRO A 183 19.11 17.30 -13.22
CA PRO A 183 20.07 18.14 -12.49
C PRO A 183 20.10 19.60 -12.96
N ASP A 184 19.83 19.85 -14.24
CA ASP A 184 19.70 21.17 -14.87
C ASP A 184 18.57 22.03 -14.29
N LYS A 185 17.62 21.43 -13.55
CA LYS A 185 16.46 22.11 -12.95
C LYS A 185 16.49 22.13 -11.42
N ILE A 186 17.62 21.83 -10.80
CA ILE A 186 17.75 21.78 -9.33
C ILE A 186 17.34 23.10 -8.66
N ASP A 187 17.71 24.25 -9.23
CA ASP A 187 17.35 25.55 -8.66
C ASP A 187 15.85 25.81 -8.71
N ILE A 188 15.18 25.36 -9.77
CA ILE A 188 13.72 25.45 -9.90
C ILE A 188 13.06 24.51 -8.88
N LEU A 189 13.56 23.27 -8.76
CA LEU A 189 13.07 22.31 -7.78
C LEU A 189 13.13 22.90 -6.36
N ARG A 190 14.30 23.37 -5.93
CA ARG A 190 14.51 23.92 -4.59
C ARG A 190 13.65 25.17 -4.34
N LYS A 191 13.59 26.08 -5.30
CA LYS A 191 12.79 27.32 -5.19
C LYS A 191 11.30 27.04 -5.07
N GLU A 192 10.77 26.08 -5.80
CA GLU A 192 9.34 25.75 -5.74
C GLU A 192 9.02 24.85 -4.53
N TRP A 193 9.96 24.01 -4.10
CA TRP A 193 9.82 23.20 -2.88
C TRP A 193 9.64 24.08 -1.64
N THR A 194 10.41 25.16 -1.49
CA THR A 194 10.27 26.10 -0.34
C THR A 194 8.92 26.82 -0.32
N ARG A 195 8.22 26.89 -1.46
CA ARG A 195 6.92 27.55 -1.61
C ARG A 195 5.75 26.59 -1.45
N MET A 196 6.03 25.31 -1.21
CA MET A 196 4.97 24.35 -0.98
C MET A 196 4.16 24.73 0.25
N THR A 197 2.86 24.53 0.13
CA THR A 197 1.89 24.77 1.20
C THR A 197 1.13 23.50 1.57
N ASP A 198 1.33 22.42 0.81
CA ASP A 198 0.73 21.11 1.05
C ASP A 198 1.64 20.00 0.48
N THR A 199 1.77 18.87 1.18
CA THR A 199 2.66 17.77 0.78
C THR A 199 2.28 17.13 -0.55
N HIS A 200 1.00 17.15 -0.94
CA HIS A 200 0.50 16.61 -2.21
C HIS A 200 0.97 17.43 -3.42
N GLN A 201 1.41 18.68 -3.22
CA GLN A 201 2.00 19.50 -4.29
C GLN A 201 3.32 18.92 -4.82
N PHE A 202 4.03 18.13 -4.01
CA PHE A 202 5.33 17.57 -4.38
C PHE A 202 5.28 16.70 -5.64
N MET A 203 4.24 15.88 -5.79
CA MET A 203 4.09 15.01 -6.97
C MET A 203 3.83 15.83 -8.24
N ARG A 204 3.10 16.94 -8.14
CA ARG A 204 2.88 17.86 -9.27
C ARG A 204 4.16 18.62 -9.62
N LEU A 205 4.92 19.07 -8.62
CA LEU A 205 6.20 19.75 -8.80
C LEU A 205 7.20 18.85 -9.54
N THR A 206 7.43 17.65 -9.06
CA THR A 206 8.38 16.71 -9.68
C THR A 206 7.97 16.36 -11.10
N SER A 207 6.69 16.05 -11.34
CA SER A 207 6.15 15.78 -12.69
C SER A 207 6.36 16.96 -13.66
N LYS A 208 6.08 18.20 -13.23
CA LYS A 208 6.32 19.42 -14.03
C LYS A 208 7.79 19.57 -14.45
N LEU A 209 8.72 19.16 -13.58
CA LEU A 209 10.15 19.21 -13.86
C LEU A 209 10.66 17.99 -14.65
N LYS A 210 9.77 17.03 -14.97
CA LYS A 210 10.08 15.72 -15.57
C LYS A 210 10.98 14.85 -14.69
N MET A 211 10.83 15.00 -13.37
CA MET A 211 11.45 14.16 -12.35
C MET A 211 10.40 13.24 -11.74
N ASN A 212 10.86 12.25 -10.97
CA ASN A 212 10.01 11.55 -10.00
C ASN A 212 10.50 11.78 -8.56
N ARG A 213 9.77 11.23 -7.59
CA ARG A 213 10.03 11.42 -6.16
C ARG A 213 11.48 11.11 -5.79
N LEU A 214 11.93 9.89 -6.08
CA LEU A 214 13.28 9.43 -5.73
C LEU A 214 14.36 10.21 -6.48
N GLY A 215 14.13 10.50 -7.76
CA GLY A 215 15.06 11.31 -8.55
C GLY A 215 15.22 12.74 -8.04
N ALA A 216 14.14 13.35 -7.54
CA ALA A 216 14.22 14.65 -6.87
C ALA A 216 15.00 14.56 -5.54
N TYR A 217 14.79 13.52 -4.74
CA TYR A 217 15.51 13.34 -3.47
C TYR A 217 17.01 13.19 -3.67
N ARG A 218 17.44 12.46 -4.70
CA ARG A 218 18.87 12.26 -4.99
C ARG A 218 19.62 13.55 -5.36
N ILE A 219 18.92 14.63 -5.76
CA ILE A 219 19.56 15.89 -6.17
C ILE A 219 19.20 17.08 -5.26
N ALA A 220 18.13 17.02 -4.48
CA ALA A 220 17.63 18.19 -3.75
C ALA A 220 18.56 18.62 -2.60
N GLY A 221 19.24 17.67 -1.93
CA GLY A 221 20.17 17.93 -0.81
C GLY A 221 19.57 18.74 0.34
N ASP A 222 20.44 19.23 1.22
CA ASP A 222 20.04 20.05 2.36
C ASP A 222 19.39 21.38 1.93
N PRO A 223 18.42 21.91 2.71
CA PRO A 223 17.82 21.32 3.92
C PRO A 223 16.65 20.35 3.64
N PHE A 224 16.35 20.05 2.37
CA PHE A 224 15.10 19.37 1.99
C PHE A 224 15.12 17.87 2.28
N VAL A 225 16.28 17.24 2.11
CA VAL A 225 16.42 15.79 2.18
C VAL A 225 17.76 15.39 2.76
N ARG A 226 17.74 14.35 3.58
CA ARG A 226 18.93 13.72 4.15
C ARG A 226 18.85 12.22 3.92
N ARG A 227 19.91 11.63 3.36
CA ARG A 227 19.97 10.20 3.07
C ARG A 227 20.39 9.44 4.32
N LEU A 228 19.57 8.49 4.73
CA LEU A 228 19.78 7.70 5.95
C LEU A 228 20.35 6.32 5.62
N ASP A 229 20.98 5.72 6.62
CA ASP A 229 21.30 4.29 6.59
C ASP A 229 20.02 3.44 6.49
N THR A 230 20.06 2.29 5.82
CA THR A 230 18.86 1.44 5.67
C THR A 230 18.34 0.91 7.02
N GLY A 231 19.23 0.73 8.00
CA GLY A 231 18.87 0.39 9.37
C GLY A 231 18.09 1.47 10.11
N ALA A 232 18.04 2.70 9.59
CA ALA A 232 17.26 3.79 10.18
C ALA A 232 15.74 3.50 10.21
N VAL A 233 15.25 2.67 9.28
CA VAL A 233 13.85 2.22 9.26
C VAL A 233 13.51 1.47 10.54
N ASP A 234 14.32 0.46 10.90
CA ASP A 234 14.06 -0.39 12.06
C ASP A 234 14.28 0.38 13.37
N ALA A 235 15.34 1.20 13.41
CA ALA A 235 15.59 2.10 14.54
C ALA A 235 14.43 3.08 14.79
N ALA A 236 13.83 3.64 13.73
CA ALA A 236 12.68 4.52 13.85
C ALA A 236 11.47 3.78 14.41
N LEU A 237 11.15 2.58 13.91
CA LEU A 237 10.03 1.77 14.41
C LEU A 237 10.21 1.42 15.90
N HIS A 238 11.41 0.99 16.30
CA HIS A 238 11.72 0.72 17.70
C HIS A 238 11.58 1.97 18.59
N THR A 239 12.04 3.13 18.13
CA THR A 239 11.94 4.38 18.90
C THR A 239 10.49 4.85 19.03
N VAL A 240 9.69 4.72 17.96
CA VAL A 240 8.25 5.01 17.98
C VAL A 240 7.54 4.10 18.99
N GLN A 241 7.85 2.80 18.97
CA GLN A 241 7.29 1.82 19.90
C GLN A 241 7.66 2.12 21.36
N GLN A 242 8.93 2.47 21.62
CA GLN A 242 9.41 2.77 22.97
C GLN A 242 8.82 4.06 23.55
N THR A 243 8.66 5.09 22.72
CA THR A 243 8.15 6.40 23.17
C THR A 243 6.63 6.48 23.14
N GLY A 244 5.95 5.53 22.50
CA GLY A 244 4.51 5.60 22.25
C GLY A 244 4.11 6.76 21.34
N THR A 245 5.05 7.26 20.53
CA THR A 245 4.81 8.38 19.63
C THR A 245 3.77 7.99 18.59
N ASP A 246 2.68 8.74 18.52
CA ASP A 246 1.71 8.60 17.45
C ASP A 246 2.34 8.89 16.10
N VAL A 247 2.19 7.99 15.13
CA VAL A 247 2.69 8.15 13.77
C VAL A 247 1.61 7.89 12.73
N MET A 248 1.82 8.42 11.53
CA MET A 248 1.09 8.02 10.34
C MET A 248 1.99 7.13 9.47
N ILE A 249 1.57 5.90 9.20
CA ILE A 249 2.31 4.95 8.35
C ILE A 249 1.52 4.72 7.07
N PHE A 250 2.10 5.14 5.95
CA PHE A 250 1.53 5.03 4.61
C PHE A 250 2.16 3.85 3.88
N THR A 251 1.35 2.91 3.42
CA THR A 251 1.77 1.82 2.53
C THR A 251 0.82 1.76 1.36
N GLY A 252 1.35 1.65 0.14
CA GLY A 252 0.52 1.66 -1.04
C GLY A 252 1.14 0.98 -2.24
N ASN A 253 0.32 0.90 -3.28
CA ASN A 253 0.65 0.49 -4.63
C ASN A 253 0.04 1.51 -5.62
N ARG A 254 0.03 1.17 -6.91
CA ARG A 254 -0.47 2.07 -7.96
C ARG A 254 -1.94 2.47 -7.78
N GLY A 255 -2.78 1.61 -7.19
CA GLY A 255 -4.22 1.83 -7.09
C GLY A 255 -4.76 2.21 -5.72
N CYS A 256 -3.99 2.01 -4.65
CA CYS A 256 -4.43 2.30 -3.28
C CYS A 256 -3.26 2.64 -2.35
N ILE A 257 -3.46 3.60 -1.47
CA ILE A 257 -2.59 3.89 -0.32
C ILE A 257 -3.45 3.72 0.94
N GLN A 258 -2.97 2.91 1.87
CA GLN A 258 -3.58 2.70 3.18
C GLN A 258 -2.73 3.33 4.27
N ILE A 259 -3.41 3.96 5.22
CA ILE A 259 -2.80 4.81 6.23
C ILE A 259 -3.19 4.27 7.60
N HIS A 260 -2.17 3.98 8.41
CA HIS A 260 -2.36 3.80 9.85
C HIS A 260 -2.11 5.15 10.51
N THR A 261 -2.96 5.56 11.46
CA THR A 261 -2.70 6.69 12.36
C THR A 261 -2.80 6.18 13.80
N GLY A 262 -1.74 6.38 14.59
CA GLY A 262 -1.70 5.97 15.98
C GLY A 262 -0.32 5.47 16.43
N PRO A 263 -0.23 4.94 17.66
CA PRO A 263 0.98 4.31 18.14
C PRO A 263 1.14 2.90 17.53
N ILE A 264 2.35 2.36 17.62
CA ILE A 264 2.62 0.94 17.45
C ILE A 264 3.16 0.38 18.78
N ALA A 265 2.69 -0.78 19.21
CA ALA A 265 3.03 -1.31 20.54
C ALA A 265 3.89 -2.59 20.48
N THR A 266 3.60 -3.48 19.52
CA THR A 266 4.14 -4.82 19.50
C THR A 266 5.00 -5.05 18.25
N LEU A 267 6.32 -4.95 18.43
CA LEU A 267 7.28 -5.31 17.39
C LEU A 267 7.73 -6.76 17.54
N LYS A 268 7.69 -7.52 16.43
CA LYS A 268 8.14 -8.92 16.37
C LYS A 268 9.01 -9.16 15.14
N PRO A 269 10.33 -9.01 15.24
CA PRO A 269 11.25 -9.38 14.16
C PRO A 269 11.13 -10.88 13.86
N THR A 270 11.15 -11.28 12.59
CA THR A 270 11.16 -12.70 12.18
C THR A 270 11.90 -12.86 10.87
N GLY A 271 13.13 -13.37 10.92
CA GLY A 271 14.01 -13.45 9.76
C GLY A 271 14.22 -12.06 9.15
N PRO A 272 13.98 -11.85 7.83
CA PRO A 272 14.13 -10.53 7.19
C PRO A 272 12.96 -9.56 7.46
N TRP A 273 11.94 -10.00 8.20
CA TRP A 273 10.74 -9.20 8.44
C TRP A 273 10.82 -8.43 9.74
N GLN A 274 10.43 -7.16 9.70
CA GLN A 274 9.98 -6.42 10.86
C GLN A 274 8.46 -6.38 10.88
N ASN A 275 7.87 -6.82 11.99
CA ASN A 275 6.41 -6.93 12.10
C ASN A 275 5.87 -6.02 13.21
N VAL A 276 4.85 -5.24 12.90
CA VAL A 276 3.92 -4.71 13.90
C VAL A 276 2.79 -5.72 14.04
N MET A 277 2.50 -6.17 15.26
CA MET A 277 1.50 -7.20 15.55
C MET A 277 0.47 -6.71 16.58
N ASP A 278 -0.07 -5.52 16.36
CA ASP A 278 -1.05 -4.91 17.27
C ASP A 278 -2.47 -5.40 16.95
N PRO A 279 -3.41 -5.42 17.93
CA PRO A 279 -4.73 -6.03 17.75
C PRO A 279 -5.54 -5.52 16.54
N ARG A 280 -5.39 -4.23 16.19
CA ARG A 280 -6.12 -3.59 15.08
C ARG A 280 -5.22 -3.14 13.93
N PHE A 281 -3.91 -3.36 14.01
CA PHE A 281 -2.96 -2.94 12.97
C PHE A 281 -1.80 -3.91 12.88
N ASN A 282 -1.62 -4.53 11.72
CA ASN A 282 -0.45 -5.34 11.43
C ASN A 282 0.32 -4.73 10.25
N LEU A 283 1.63 -4.74 10.37
CA LEU A 283 2.55 -4.31 9.32
C LEU A 283 3.58 -5.41 9.15
N HIS A 284 3.83 -5.86 7.93
CA HIS A 284 4.88 -6.82 7.63
C HIS A 284 5.83 -6.19 6.63
N LEU A 285 7.03 -5.81 7.10
CA LEU A 285 8.01 -5.06 6.32
C LEU A 285 9.25 -5.92 6.06
N ARG A 286 9.61 -6.10 4.79
CA ARG A 286 10.86 -6.71 4.34
C ARG A 286 11.99 -5.71 4.42
N LEU A 287 12.74 -5.72 5.53
CA LEU A 287 13.88 -4.82 5.71
C LEU A 287 14.98 -5.07 4.67
N ASP A 288 15.15 -6.31 4.23
CA ASP A 288 16.10 -6.71 3.18
C ASP A 288 15.75 -6.18 1.78
N HIS A 289 14.51 -5.72 1.55
CA HIS A 289 14.12 -5.07 0.31
C HIS A 289 14.37 -3.55 0.33
N VAL A 290 14.75 -2.96 1.46
CA VAL A 290 15.02 -1.52 1.59
C VAL A 290 16.40 -1.20 1.01
N ALA A 291 16.44 -0.41 -0.07
CA ALA A 291 17.67 0.00 -0.74
C ALA A 291 18.07 1.45 -0.44
N GLU A 292 17.10 2.34 -0.24
CA GLU A 292 17.34 3.74 0.10
C GLU A 292 16.33 4.23 1.13
N VAL A 293 16.80 5.02 2.10
CA VAL A 293 15.98 5.67 3.12
C VAL A 293 16.29 7.15 3.13
N TRP A 294 15.24 7.97 3.19
CA TRP A 294 15.35 9.42 3.15
C TRP A 294 14.53 10.05 4.27
N ALA A 295 15.16 10.92 5.06
CA ALA A 295 14.46 11.95 5.82
C ALA A 295 14.13 13.10 4.87
N VAL A 296 12.88 13.57 4.86
CA VAL A 296 12.40 14.56 3.91
C VAL A 296 11.60 15.63 4.61
N GLU A 297 11.91 16.90 4.32
CA GLU A 297 11.21 18.07 4.84
C GLU A 297 10.41 18.75 3.74
N LYS A 298 9.11 18.94 3.97
CA LYS A 298 8.20 19.61 3.03
C LYS A 298 7.42 20.69 3.79
N PRO A 299 7.53 21.98 3.40
CA PRO A 299 6.75 23.02 4.06
C PRO A 299 5.26 22.84 3.76
N THR A 300 4.43 23.14 4.76
CA THR A 300 2.96 23.16 4.64
C THR A 300 2.40 24.39 5.34
N GLN A 301 1.13 24.72 5.09
CA GLN A 301 0.44 25.78 5.85
C GLN A 301 0.40 25.52 7.36
N ARG A 302 0.50 24.26 7.78
CA ARG A 302 0.43 23.83 9.18
C ARG A 302 1.81 23.73 9.83
N GLY A 303 2.89 24.06 9.12
CA GLY A 303 4.27 23.88 9.55
C GLY A 303 5.02 22.83 8.74
N MET A 304 6.27 22.55 9.12
CA MET A 304 7.11 21.60 8.40
C MET A 304 6.58 20.17 8.56
N ALA A 305 6.37 19.46 7.45
CA ALA A 305 6.11 18.04 7.43
C ALA A 305 7.42 17.28 7.22
N THR A 306 7.83 16.51 8.24
CA THR A 306 9.02 15.66 8.21
C THR A 306 8.59 14.21 7.99
N SER A 307 9.09 13.55 6.94
CA SER A 307 8.88 12.12 6.69
C SER A 307 10.16 11.32 6.73
N LEU A 308 10.02 10.04 7.09
CA LEU A 308 10.95 8.98 6.73
C LEU A 308 10.34 8.18 5.57
N GLU A 309 11.05 8.04 4.47
CA GLU A 309 10.57 7.37 3.26
C GLU A 309 11.57 6.31 2.80
N ALA A 310 11.12 5.07 2.62
CA ALA A 310 11.97 3.97 2.18
C ALA A 310 11.62 3.51 0.76
N PHE A 311 12.65 3.22 -0.03
CA PHE A 311 12.55 2.79 -1.43
C PHE A 311 13.26 1.46 -1.62
N ASN A 312 12.76 0.66 -2.54
CA ASN A 312 13.42 -0.57 -2.96
C ASN A 312 14.48 -0.32 -4.05
N ALA A 313 15.18 -1.37 -4.47
CA ALA A 313 16.25 -1.29 -5.46
C ALA A 313 15.80 -0.76 -6.83
N GLU A 314 14.54 -0.98 -7.20
CA GLU A 314 13.96 -0.48 -8.45
C GLU A 314 13.44 0.96 -8.33
N GLY A 315 13.51 1.58 -7.15
CA GLY A 315 13.05 2.94 -6.90
C GLY A 315 11.56 3.08 -6.54
N MET A 316 10.87 1.96 -6.29
CA MET A 316 9.50 1.93 -5.78
C MET A 316 9.46 2.31 -4.30
N LEU A 317 8.52 3.18 -3.93
CA LEU A 317 8.29 3.60 -2.55
C LEU A 317 7.65 2.46 -1.74
N ILE A 318 8.39 1.92 -0.77
CA ILE A 318 7.94 0.85 0.10
C ILE A 318 6.89 1.38 1.09
N PHE A 319 7.23 2.43 1.83
CA PHE A 319 6.34 3.04 2.82
C PHE A 319 6.86 4.42 3.25
N GLN A 320 6.02 5.16 3.96
CA GLN A 320 6.37 6.45 4.56
C GLN A 320 5.90 6.51 6.01
N ILE A 321 6.65 7.20 6.87
CA ILE A 321 6.26 7.51 8.24
C ILE A 321 6.27 9.03 8.44
N PHE A 322 5.23 9.55 9.08
CA PHE A 322 5.09 10.94 9.51
C PHE A 322 4.66 11.01 10.97
N GLY A 323 4.91 12.14 11.64
CA GLY A 323 4.21 12.49 12.89
C GLY A 323 2.76 12.88 12.61
N VAL A 324 1.86 12.58 13.56
CA VAL A 324 0.44 12.95 13.51
C VAL A 324 0.29 14.45 13.74
N ALA A 325 -0.49 15.10 12.87
CA ALA A 325 -0.79 16.53 12.92
C ALA A 325 -2.29 16.76 13.13
N LYS A 326 -2.82 16.39 14.30
CA LYS A 326 -4.22 16.61 14.69
C LYS A 326 -4.30 17.61 15.86
N GLU A 327 -5.36 18.40 15.89
CA GLU A 327 -5.62 19.34 16.99
C GLU A 327 -5.74 18.58 18.32
N GLY A 328 -5.01 19.04 19.35
CA GLY A 328 -4.92 18.36 20.64
C GLY A 328 -4.02 17.11 20.68
N LYS A 329 -3.51 16.63 19.53
CA LYS A 329 -2.59 15.49 19.44
C LYS A 329 -1.58 15.69 18.31
N ASP A 330 -0.63 16.59 18.54
CA ASP A 330 0.46 16.88 17.61
C ASP A 330 1.75 16.18 18.03
N SER A 331 2.11 15.12 17.32
CA SER A 331 3.34 14.36 17.58
C SER A 331 4.49 14.76 16.66
N ARG A 332 4.33 15.79 15.81
CA ARG A 332 5.39 16.24 14.90
C ARG A 332 6.69 16.62 15.61
N PRO A 333 6.70 17.34 16.75
CA PRO A 333 7.95 17.63 17.45
C PRO A 333 8.67 16.37 17.94
N ALA A 334 7.94 15.42 18.53
CA ALA A 334 8.51 14.15 18.97
C ALA A 334 9.06 13.34 17.77
N TRP A 335 8.30 13.28 16.68
CA TRP A 335 8.71 12.62 15.45
C TRP A 335 9.96 13.28 14.82
N GLN A 336 10.06 14.62 14.83
CA GLN A 336 11.23 15.34 14.35
C GLN A 336 12.49 14.99 15.13
N GLU A 337 12.41 14.90 16.46
CA GLU A 337 13.55 14.46 17.29
C GLU A 337 13.94 13.00 17.00
N ILE A 338 12.96 12.10 16.79
CA ILE A 338 13.24 10.73 16.35
C ILE A 338 14.02 10.75 15.04
N VAL A 339 13.52 11.44 14.01
CA VAL A 339 14.16 11.49 12.68
C VAL A 339 15.55 12.11 12.76
N LYS A 340 15.74 13.17 13.55
CA LYS A 340 17.03 13.83 13.76
C LYS A 340 18.07 12.90 14.40
N GLY A 341 17.64 11.99 15.28
CA GLY A 341 18.50 10.98 15.90
C GLY A 341 18.91 9.82 14.98
N LEU A 342 18.30 9.69 13.79
CA LEU A 342 18.61 8.59 12.86
C LEU A 342 19.95 8.80 12.14
N ALA A 343 20.69 7.70 12.00
CA ALA A 343 22.01 7.69 11.37
C ALA A 343 21.95 8.01 9.87
N ASP A 344 22.82 8.92 9.44
CA ASP A 344 23.07 9.19 8.03
C ASP A 344 23.75 8.02 7.34
N LEU A 345 23.49 7.88 6.04
CA LEU A 345 24.28 6.99 5.22
C LEU A 345 25.72 7.52 5.20
N LYS A 346 26.65 6.74 5.76
CA LYS A 346 28.08 7.08 5.70
C LYS A 346 28.48 7.25 4.24
N GLN A 347 28.92 8.45 3.87
CA GLN A 347 29.56 8.64 2.58
C GLN A 347 30.79 7.74 2.55
N ARG A 348 30.82 6.72 1.68
CA ARG A 348 32.09 6.06 1.36
C ARG A 348 32.96 7.14 0.73
N SER A 349 34.03 7.54 1.41
CA SER A 349 35.12 8.27 0.77
C SER A 349 35.52 7.48 -0.48
N PRO A 350 35.63 8.12 -1.66
CA PRO A 350 36.17 7.44 -2.83
C PRO A 350 37.56 6.91 -2.46
N ALA A 351 37.77 5.61 -2.67
CA ALA A 351 39.09 4.99 -2.57
C ALA A 351 39.98 5.43 -3.73
#